data_AF-A0A3M1AS12-F1
#
_entry.id   AF-A0A3M1AS12-F1
#
_cell.length_a   1.000
_cell.length_b   1.000
_cell.length_c   1.000
_cell.angle_alpha   90.00
_cell.angle_beta   90.00
_cell.angle_gamma   90.00
#
_symmetry.space_group_name_H-M   'P 1'
#
loop_
_entity.id
_entity.type
_entity.pdbx_description
1 polymer ?
#
loop_
_entity_poly.entity_id
_entity_poly.type
_entity_poly.pdbx_seq_one_letter_code
_entity_poly.pdbx_strand_id
1 'polypeptide(L)' 'MPSKSAKQARTMRAAAHDPEFARKLGIPQSVAREFVKADQAKRKRSKAKKTSSKTRSRKTKTRTKRRK' A
#
# COMPACT_ATOMS: atom_id res chain seq x y z
N MET A 1 2.06 -12.13 0.91
CA MET A 1 0.64 -11.94 0.54
C MET A 1 0.18 -10.55 0.98
N PRO A 2 -0.27 -9.65 0.08
CA PRO A 2 -0.89 -8.38 0.49
C PRO A 2 -2.38 -8.56 0.79
N SER A 3 -2.94 -7.69 1.63
CA SER A 3 -4.38 -7.70 1.90
C SER A 3 -5.18 -7.29 0.66
N LYS A 4 -6.31 -7.97 0.42
CA LYS A 4 -7.15 -7.73 -0.77
C LYS A 4 -8.11 -6.55 -0.56
N SER A 5 -8.43 -6.23 0.69
CA SER A 5 -9.36 -5.17 1.07
C SER A 5 -8.78 -4.25 2.14
N ALA A 6 -9.17 -2.97 2.11
CA ALA A 6 -8.80 -2.00 3.14
C ALA A 6 -9.31 -2.40 4.53
N LYS A 7 -10.46 -3.08 4.62
CA LYS A 7 -10.99 -3.59 5.90
C LYS A 7 -10.05 -4.66 6.47
N GLN A 8 -9.60 -5.58 5.63
CA GLN A 8 -8.63 -6.62 6.00
C GLN A 8 -7.28 -6.02 6.44
N ALA A 9 -6.79 -4.98 5.74
CA ALA A 9 -5.58 -4.28 6.13
C ALA A 9 -5.69 -3.63 7.52
N ARG A 10 -6.88 -3.11 7.85
CA ARG A 10 -7.15 -2.47 9.15
C ARG A 10 -7.24 -3.49 10.28
N THR A 11 -7.96 -4.59 10.08
CA THR A 11 -8.03 -5.67 11.07
C THR A 11 -6.67 -6.31 11.31
N MET A 12 -5.87 -6.55 10.25
CA MET A 12 -4.51 -7.08 10.41
C MET A 12 -3.57 -6.08 11.09
N ARG A 13 -3.73 -4.77 10.86
CA ARG A 13 -3.00 -3.75 11.64
C ARG A 13 -3.35 -3.80 13.11
N ALA A 14 -4.64 -3.86 13.45
CA ALA A 14 -5.08 -3.95 14.83
C ALA A 14 -4.51 -5.21 15.50
N ALA A 15 -4.65 -6.37 14.86
CA ALA A 15 -4.11 -7.64 15.36
C ALA A 15 -2.58 -7.66 15.47
N ALA A 16 -1.84 -6.89 14.66
CA ALA A 16 -0.39 -6.82 14.77
C ALA A 16 0.09 -6.09 16.04
N HIS A 17 -0.69 -5.13 16.53
CA HIS A 17 -0.36 -4.27 17.68
C HIS A 17 -1.07 -4.67 18.97
N ASP A 18 -2.22 -5.34 18.87
CA ASP A 18 -3.01 -5.81 20.02
C ASP A 18 -3.10 -7.36 20.00
N PRO A 19 -2.37 -8.04 20.91
CA PRO A 19 -2.39 -9.50 21.00
C PRO A 19 -3.73 -10.04 21.51
N GLU A 20 -4.48 -9.30 22.33
CA GLU A 20 -5.80 -9.71 22.82
C GLU A 20 -6.83 -9.70 21.70
N PHE A 21 -6.78 -8.67 20.85
CA PHE A 21 -7.59 -8.62 19.62
C PHE A 21 -7.25 -9.76 18.66
N ALA A 22 -5.95 -10.09 18.52
CA ALA A 22 -5.49 -11.18 17.69
C ALA A 22 -6.01 -12.54 18.19
N ARG A 23 -5.95 -12.78 19.51
CA ARG A 23 -6.49 -13.97 20.18
C ARG A 23 -7.99 -14.11 19.97
N LYS A 24 -8.76 -13.04 20.16
CA LYS A 24 -10.23 -13.03 19.95
C LYS A 24 -10.64 -13.42 18.53
N LEU A 25 -9.84 -13.08 17.53
CA LEU A 25 -10.09 -13.42 16.13
C LEU A 25 -9.42 -14.71 15.67
N GLY A 26 -8.66 -15.38 16.54
CA GLY A 26 -7.88 -16.57 16.17
C GLY A 26 -6.77 -16.28 15.15
N ILE A 27 -6.25 -15.05 15.13
CA ILE A 27 -5.21 -14.63 14.18
C ILE A 27 -3.86 -14.64 14.91
N PRO A 28 -2.85 -15.38 14.42
CA PRO A 28 -1.49 -15.28 14.95
C PRO A 28 -0.92 -13.88 14.71
N GLN A 29 -0.34 -13.27 15.74
CA GLN A 29 0.27 -11.95 15.63
C GLN A 29 1.41 -11.92 14.58
N SER A 30 2.13 -13.03 14.41
CA SER A 30 3.15 -13.22 13.37
C SER A 30 2.59 -12.98 11.97
N VAL A 31 1.46 -13.63 11.65
CA VAL A 31 0.75 -13.49 10.37
C VAL A 31 0.27 -12.05 10.19
N ALA A 32 -0.35 -11.46 11.21
CA ALA A 32 -0.81 -10.07 11.14
C ALA A 32 0.34 -9.09 10.80
N ARG A 33 1.52 -9.27 11.41
CA ARG A 33 2.72 -8.48 11.14
C ARG A 33 3.23 -8.66 9.70
N GLU A 34 3.21 -9.87 9.16
CA GLU A 34 3.59 -10.13 7.77
C GLU A 34 2.67 -9.43 6.76
N PHE A 35 1.37 -9.44 7.00
CA PHE A 35 0.39 -8.73 6.17
C PHE A 35 0.65 -7.22 6.17
N VAL A 36 0.91 -6.63 7.35
CA VAL A 36 1.25 -5.21 7.48
C VAL A 36 2.52 -4.86 6.72
N LYS A 37 3.58 -5.69 6.81
CA LYS A 37 4.83 -5.51 6.06
C LYS A 37 4.61 -5.60 4.55
N ALA A 38 3.85 -6.60 4.08
CA ALA A 38 3.54 -6.79 2.67
C ALA A 38 2.74 -5.62 2.09
N ASP A 39 1.77 -5.09 2.84
CA ASP A 39 0.97 -3.93 2.44
C ASP A 39 1.81 -2.65 2.34
N GLN A 40 2.75 -2.45 3.26
CA GLN A 40 3.70 -1.35 3.18
C GLN A 40 4.57 -1.45 1.94
N ALA A 41 5.09 -2.64 1.62
CA ALA A 41 5.89 -2.86 0.41
C ALA A 41 5.09 -2.58 -0.87
N LYS A 42 3.82 -3.01 -0.93
CA LYS A 42 2.92 -2.73 -2.07
C LYS A 42 2.66 -1.23 -2.23
N ARG A 43 2.44 -0.49 -1.12
CA ARG A 43 2.25 0.97 -1.15
C ARG A 43 3.52 1.72 -1.61
N LYS A 44 4.70 1.26 -1.20
CA LYS A 44 5.97 1.85 -1.65
C LYS A 44 6.14 1.69 -3.17
N ARG A 45 5.89 0.49 -3.70
CA ARG A 45 5.96 0.21 -5.14
C ARG A 45 4.94 1.01 -5.96
N SER A 46 3.70 1.16 -5.47
CA SER A 46 2.68 1.94 -6.19
C SER A 46 2.98 3.44 -6.22
N LYS A 47 3.58 4.00 -5.16
CA LYS A 47 4.06 5.39 -5.16
C LYS A 47 5.17 5.61 -6.19
N ALA A 48 6.16 4.72 -6.25
CA ALA A 48 7.24 4.80 -7.24
C ALA A 48 6.75 4.75 -8.69
N LYS A 49 5.68 3.99 -8.98
CA LYS A 49 5.08 3.92 -10.32
C LYS A 49 4.26 5.17 -10.69
N LYS A 50 3.69 5.87 -9.69
CA LYS A 50 2.91 7.11 -9.91
C LYS A 50 3.80 8.33 -10.13
N THR A 51 4.98 8.39 -9.52
CA THR A 51 5.92 9.51 -9.71
C THR A 51 6.53 9.50 -11.11
N SER A 52 6.86 8.31 -11.66
CA SER A 52 7.43 8.18 -13.01
C SER A 52 6.43 8.50 -14.13
N SER A 53 5.15 8.22 -13.96
CA SER A 53 4.11 8.55 -14.95
C SER A 53 3.73 10.03 -14.95
N LYS A 54 3.73 10.69 -13.79
CA LYS A 54 3.44 12.13 -13.67
C LYS A 54 4.54 12.99 -14.34
N THR A 55 5.80 12.57 -14.25
CA THR A 55 6.93 13.27 -14.88
C THR A 55 6.93 13.12 -16.42
N ARG A 56 6.59 11.94 -16.96
CA ARG A 56 6.45 11.76 -18.43
C ARG A 56 5.28 12.55 -19.01
N SER A 57 4.15 12.64 -18.31
CA SER A 57 2.95 13.39 -18.76
C SER A 57 3.15 14.91 -18.77
N ARG A 58 3.92 15.47 -17.83
CA ARG A 58 4.23 16.91 -17.81
C ARG A 58 5.17 17.33 -18.95
N LYS A 59 6.11 16.46 -19.35
CA LYS A 59 7.10 16.77 -20.41
C LYS A 59 6.51 16.75 -21.81
N THR A 60 5.41 16.02 -22.04
CA THR A 60 4.72 16.00 -23.34
C THR A 60 3.78 17.19 -23.52
N LYS A 61 3.05 17.60 -22.47
CA LYS A 61 2.15 18.77 -22.54
C LYS A 61 2.87 20.10 -22.77
N THR A 62 4.07 20.28 -22.23
CA THR A 62 4.87 21.51 -22.43
C THR A 62 5.49 21.59 -23.83
N ARG A 63 5.76 20.45 -24.47
CA ARG A 63 6.37 20.41 -25.80
C ARG A 63 5.38 20.71 -26.93
N THR A 64 4.10 20.37 -26.76
CA THR A 64 3.05 20.67 -27.75
C THR A 64 2.60 22.14 -27.70
N LYS A 65 2.70 22.81 -26.54
CA LYS A 65 2.29 24.22 -26.38
C LYS A 65 3.31 25.23 -26.93
N ARG A 66 4.55 24.81 -27.22
CA ARG A 66 5.62 25.66 -27.80
C ARG A 66 5.70 25.60 -29.34
N ARG A 67 4.85 24.80 -29.98
CA ARG A 67 4.83 24.60 -31.45
C ARG A 67 3.62 25.26 -32.15
N LYS A 68 2.83 26.04 -31.41
CA LYS A 68 1.68 26.79 -31.90
C LYS A 68 1.94 28.26 -31.60
#